data_AF-A0A3A9SFN4-F1
#
_entry.id   AF-A0A3A9SFN4-F1
#
_cell.length_a   1.000
_cell.length_b   1.000
_cell.length_c   1.000
_cell.angle_alpha   90.00
_cell.angle_beta   90.00
_cell.angle_gamma   90.00
#
_symmetry.space_group_name_H-M   'P 1'
#
loop_
_entity.id
_entity.type
_entity.pdbx_description
1 polymer ?
#
loop_
_entity_poly.entity_id
_entity_poly.type
_entity_poly.pdbx_seq_one_letter_code
_entity_poly.pdbx_strand_id
1 'polypeptide(L)'
;MAKNDNELDQISTTDKLKAFKALKDAGLRVEMSGSGVPTVICESAEQITKDTKNVRKILKEIRYNGSFGVRAPRKTDSIVTEETVESVQMTA
;
A
#
# COMPACT_ATOMS: atom_id res chain seq x y z
N MET A 1 -18.09 -10.17 -34.87
CA MET A 1 -16.81 -10.42 -34.19
C MET A 1 -16.71 -9.45 -33.02
N ALA A 2 -16.65 -9.96 -31.79
CA ALA A 2 -16.67 -9.16 -30.58
C ALA A 2 -15.33 -8.43 -30.41
N LYS A 3 -15.40 -7.10 -30.43
CA LYS A 3 -14.31 -6.20 -30.10
C LYS A 3 -14.05 -6.26 -28.59
N ASN A 4 -13.11 -7.09 -28.17
CA ASN A 4 -12.55 -7.06 -26.82
C ASN A 4 -11.51 -5.93 -26.74
N ASP A 5 -11.97 -4.68 -26.81
CA ASP A 5 -11.13 -3.48 -26.60
C ASP A 5 -11.02 -3.16 -25.10
N ASN A 6 -10.60 -4.14 -24.29
CA ASN A 6 -10.01 -3.88 -22.98
C ASN A 6 -8.50 -4.09 -23.12
N GLU A 7 -7.86 -3.22 -23.90
CA GLU A 7 -6.43 -2.94 -23.71
C GLU A 7 -6.31 -2.34 -22.30
N LEU A 8 -6.18 -3.22 -21.31
CA LEU A 8 -5.67 -2.87 -20.00
C LEU A 8 -4.28 -2.30 -20.26
N ASP A 9 -4.19 -0.98 -20.28
CA ASP A 9 -2.97 -0.18 -20.42
C ASP A 9 -1.85 -0.89 -19.64
N GLN A 10 -0.99 -1.61 -20.36
CA GLN A 10 -0.02 -2.51 -19.76
C GLN A 10 1.04 -1.65 -19.11
N ILE A 11 0.83 -1.32 -17.84
CA ILE A 11 1.79 -0.51 -17.10
C ILE A 11 3.07 -1.31 -16.92
N SER A 12 4.15 -0.71 -17.36
CA SER A 12 5.48 -1.30 -17.31
C SER A 12 5.87 -1.61 -15.87
N THR A 13 6.60 -2.72 -15.67
CA THR A 13 7.17 -3.08 -14.37
C THR A 13 7.96 -1.92 -13.75
N THR A 14 8.65 -1.13 -14.59
CA THR A 14 9.36 0.09 -14.20
C THR A 14 8.44 1.12 -13.53
N ASP A 15 7.26 1.38 -14.07
CA ASP A 15 6.32 2.35 -13.49
C ASP A 15 5.70 1.83 -12.19
N LYS A 16 5.45 0.52 -12.08
CA LYS A 16 5.05 -0.12 -10.81
C LYS A 16 6.11 0.07 -9.73
N LEU A 17 7.39 -0.12 -10.07
CA LEU A 17 8.52 0.06 -9.16
C LEU A 17 8.71 1.53 -8.78
N LYS A 18 8.52 2.48 -9.72
CA LYS A 18 8.53 3.91 -9.42
C LYS A 18 7.44 4.29 -8.43
N ALA A 19 6.21 3.81 -8.65
CA ALA A 19 5.11 4.03 -7.72
C ALA A 19 5.44 3.46 -6.33
N PHE A 20 5.91 2.23 -6.25
CA PHE A 20 6.34 1.61 -5.00
C PHE A 20 7.41 2.44 -4.27
N LYS A 21 8.44 2.91 -5.00
CA LYS A 21 9.51 3.72 -4.45
C LYS A 21 9.00 5.09 -3.98
N ALA A 22 8.20 5.78 -4.78
CA ALA A 22 7.65 7.10 -4.43
C ALA A 22 6.77 7.04 -3.18
N LEU A 23 5.96 6.00 -3.04
CA LEU A 23 5.13 5.84 -1.85
C LEU A 23 5.96 5.52 -0.60
N LYS A 24 7.03 4.71 -0.71
CA LYS A 24 7.98 4.49 0.39
C LYS A 24 8.75 5.75 0.77
N ASP A 25 9.17 6.54 -0.21
CA ASP A 25 9.88 7.80 -0.01
C ASP A 25 9.01 8.84 0.72
N ALA A 26 7.70 8.81 0.46
CA ALA A 26 6.71 9.57 1.21
C ALA A 26 6.44 9.05 2.64
N GLY A 27 7.18 8.04 3.11
CA GLY A 27 7.06 7.46 4.44
C GLY A 27 5.90 6.49 4.62
N LEU A 28 5.23 6.06 3.55
CA LEU A 28 4.10 5.14 3.63
C LEU A 28 4.58 3.69 3.67
N ARG A 29 3.87 2.85 4.43
CA ARG A 29 4.10 1.41 4.45
C ARG A 29 3.44 0.79 3.23
N VAL A 30 4.24 0.30 2.28
CA VAL A 30 3.75 -0.24 1.01
C VAL A 30 4.22 -1.68 0.80
N GLU A 31 3.28 -2.52 0.39
CA GLU A 31 3.49 -3.91 -0.01
C GLU A 31 3.26 -4.04 -1.52
N MET A 32 4.11 -4.82 -2.20
CA MET A 32 3.84 -5.31 -3.55
C MET A 32 3.40 -6.77 -3.42
N SER A 33 2.10 -7.03 -3.54
CA SER A 33 1.58 -8.39 -3.59
C SER A 33 1.94 -9.04 -4.95
N GLY A 34 1.76 -10.36 -5.09
CA GLY A 34 2.12 -11.12 -6.30
C GLY A 34 1.46 -10.66 -7.61
N SER A 35 0.43 -9.81 -7.55
CA SER A 35 -0.19 -9.13 -8.70
C SER A 35 0.62 -7.93 -9.23
N GLY A 36 1.65 -7.50 -8.52
CA GLY A 36 2.46 -6.32 -8.85
C GLY A 36 1.75 -4.99 -8.61
N VAL A 37 0.64 -4.98 -7.87
CA VAL A 37 -0.10 -3.76 -7.50
C VAL A 37 0.47 -3.20 -6.20
N PRO A 38 0.99 -1.97 -6.17
CA PRO A 38 1.45 -1.35 -4.94
C PRO A 38 0.24 -1.08 -4.02
N THR A 39 0.31 -1.64 -2.81
CA THR A 39 -0.77 -1.54 -1.82
C THR A 39 -0.23 -0.87 -0.56
N VAL A 40 -0.81 0.28 -0.21
CA VAL A 40 -0.47 1.01 1.02
C VAL A 40 -1.22 0.40 2.20
N ILE A 41 -0.49 0.18 3.28
CA ILE A 41 -0.99 -0.30 4.57
C ILE A 41 -1.05 0.90 5.50
N CYS A 42 -2.27 1.30 5.85
CA CYS A 42 -2.49 2.38 6.81
C CYS A 42 -2.15 1.91 8.23
N GLU A 43 -1.89 2.86 9.12
CA GLU A 43 -1.71 2.58 10.55
C GLU A 43 -3.02 2.23 11.25
N SER A 44 -4.15 2.70 10.72
CA SER A 44 -5.49 2.48 11.29
C SER A 44 -6.56 2.64 10.22
N ALA A 45 -7.74 2.05 10.44
CA ALA A 45 -8.85 2.09 9.48
C ALA A 45 -9.36 3.52 9.21
N GLU A 46 -9.32 4.40 10.21
CA GLU A 46 -9.73 5.80 10.10
C GLU A 46 -8.84 6.60 9.14
N GLN A 47 -7.58 6.20 9.03
CA GLN A 47 -6.57 6.87 8.23
C GLN A 47 -6.66 6.47 6.74
N ILE A 48 -7.38 5.39 6.39
CA ILE A 48 -7.55 4.91 5.00
C ILE A 48 -7.97 6.03 4.06
N THR A 49 -8.93 6.85 4.45
CA THR A 49 -9.43 7.94 3.60
C THR A 49 -8.36 9.02 3.36
N LYS A 50 -7.56 9.32 4.38
CA LYS A 50 -6.47 10.30 4.32
C LYS A 50 -5.30 9.77 3.49
N ASP A 51 -4.89 8.53 3.73
CA ASP A 51 -3.85 7.87 2.93
C ASP A 51 -4.27 7.69 1.48
N THR A 52 -5.51 7.30 1.20
CA THR A 52 -6.00 7.20 -0.18
C THR A 52 -5.87 8.53 -0.94
N LYS A 53 -6.20 9.65 -0.29
CA LYS A 53 -6.00 10.98 -0.87
C LYS A 53 -4.52 11.30 -1.06
N ASN A 54 -3.67 10.91 -0.11
CA ASN A 54 -2.23 11.15 -0.17
C ASN A 54 -1.55 10.34 -1.29
N VAL A 55 -1.80 9.03 -1.32
CA VAL A 55 -1.36 8.09 -2.36
C VAL A 55 -1.75 8.61 -3.73
N ARG A 56 -3.01 9.03 -3.92
CA ARG A 56 -3.48 9.57 -5.20
C ARG A 56 -2.72 10.84 -5.62
N LYS A 57 -2.31 11.70 -4.68
CA LYS A 57 -1.48 12.89 -4.98
C LYS A 57 -0.09 12.48 -5.44
N ILE A 58 0.58 11.63 -4.67
CA ILE A 58 1.95 11.15 -4.97
C ILE A 58 1.99 10.46 -6.34
N LEU A 59 1.04 9.55 -6.60
CA LEU A 59 0.95 8.85 -7.89
C LEU A 59 0.68 9.80 -9.06
N LYS A 60 -0.08 10.88 -8.84
CA LYS A 60 -0.33 11.90 -9.86
C LYS A 60 0.93 12.72 -10.18
N GLU A 61 1.78 13.00 -9.20
CA GLU A 61 3.04 13.73 -9.42
C GLU A 61 4.00 12.98 -10.34
N ILE A 62 4.06 11.65 -10.19
CA ILE A 62 4.88 10.78 -11.05
C ILE A 62 4.15 10.33 -12.33
N ARG A 63 2.94 10.86 -12.60
CA ARG A 63 2.05 10.48 -13.71
C ARG A 63 1.79 8.97 -13.79
N TYR A 64 1.69 8.30 -12.64
CA TYR A 64 1.35 6.90 -12.59
C TYR A 64 -0.16 6.70 -12.84
N ASN A 65 -0.49 5.94 -13.87
CA ASN A 65 -1.87 5.67 -14.29
C ASN A 65 -2.37 4.28 -13.88
N GLY A 66 -1.62 3.57 -13.04
CA GLY A 66 -1.90 2.18 -12.71
C GLY A 66 -2.80 2.01 -11.49
N SER A 67 -3.25 0.77 -11.31
CA SER A 67 -3.98 0.38 -10.12
C SER A 67 -3.11 0.49 -8.88
N PHE A 68 -3.71 0.94 -7.78
CA PHE A 68 -3.09 0.95 -6.45
C PHE A 68 -4.12 0.49 -5.41
N GLY A 69 -3.62 -0.09 -4.33
CA GLY A 69 -4.44 -0.52 -3.19
C GLY A 69 -4.20 0.36 -1.97
N VAL A 70 -5.21 0.49 -1.12
CA VAL A 70 -5.08 1.02 0.24
C VAL A 70 -5.86 0.09 1.17
N ARG A 71 -5.22 -0.41 2.22
CA ARG A 71 -5.82 -1.35 3.17
C ARG A 71 -5.53 -0.97 4.61
N ALA A 72 -6.45 -1.34 5.50
CA ALA A 72 -6.20 -1.37 6.94
C ALA A 72 -5.09 -2.39 7.28
N PRO A 73 -4.41 -2.20 8.42
CA PRO A 73 -3.45 -3.18 8.91
C PRO A 73 -4.18 -4.48 9.28
N ARG A 74 -3.62 -5.63 8.91
CA ARG A 74 -4.07 -6.93 9.43
C ARG A 74 -3.41 -7.18 10.78
N LYS A 75 -3.94 -8.13 11.56
CA LYS A 75 -3.29 -8.61 12.80
C LYS A 75 -1.82 -9.02 12.60
N THR A 76 -1.47 -9.47 11.39
CA THR A 76 -0.09 -9.83 11.01
C THR A 76 0.75 -8.65 10.53
N ASP A 77 0.15 -7.51 10.18
CA ASP A 77 0.88 -6.28 9.85
C ASP A 77 1.34 -5.52 11.12
N SER A 78 0.77 -5.87 12.30
CA SER A 78 1.13 -5.37 13.63
C SER A 78 2.51 -5.83 14.14
N ILE A 79 3.41 -6.23 13.25
CA ILE A 79 4.85 -6.19 13.51
C ILE A 79 5.32 -4.74 13.40
N VAL A 80 5.01 -3.99 14.45
CA VAL A 80 5.61 -2.70 14.81
C VAL A 80 6.04 -2.86 16.26
N THR A 81 7.35 -3.06 16.43
CA THR A 81 8.12 -2.81 17.66
C THR A 81 7.50 -3.29 18.97
N GLU A 82 7.79 -4.54 19.34
CA GLU A 82 7.85 -4.93 20.76
C GLU A 82 9.04 -4.22 21.42
N GLU A 83 8.89 -2.93 21.71
CA GLU A 83 9.49 -2.37 22.91
C GLU A 83 8.33 -1.91 23.81
N THR A 84 8.15 -2.63 24.91
CA THR A 84 7.35 -2.31 26.10
C THR A 84 5.82 -2.38 26.00
N VAL A 85 5.29 -3.54 26.39
CA VAL A 85 4.32 -3.60 27.50
C VAL A 85 4.68 -4.76 28.40
N GLU A 86 5.30 -4.43 29.53
CA GLU A 86 5.50 -5.30 30.68
C GLU A 86 4.18 -5.89 31.19
N SER A 87 4.31 -7.06 31.81
CA SER A 87 3.47 -7.64 32.86
C SER A 87 2.12 -8.24 32.46
N VAL A 88 2.14 -9.55 32.14
CA VAL A 88 1.06 -10.47 32.51
C VAL A 88 1.66 -11.72 33.16
N GLN A 89 1.71 -11.66 34.50
CA GLN A 89 1.51 -12.72 35.49
C GLN A 89 1.78 -14.18 35.06
N MET A 90 2.90 -14.74 35.53
CA MET A 90 2.95 -16.15 35.90
C MET A 90 2.40 -16.29 37.32
N THR A 91 1.20 -16.85 37.44
CA THR A 91 0.63 -17.31 38.70
C THR A 91 1.29 -18.62 39.12
N ALA A 92 1.84 -18.59 40.34
CA ALA A 92 1.98 -19.63 41.37
C ALA A 92 2.18 -21.10 40.94
#